data_AF-A0A069IP95-F1
#
_entry.id   AF-A0A069IP95-F1
#
_cell.length_a   1.000
_cell.length_b   1.000
_cell.length_c   1.000
_cell.angle_alpha   90.00
_cell.angle_beta   90.00
_cell.angle_gamma   90.00
#
_symmetry.space_group_name_H-M   'P 1'
#
loop_
_entity.id
_entity.type
_entity.pdbx_description
1 polymer ?
#
loop_
_entity_poly.entity_id
_entity_poly.type
_entity_poly.pdbx_seq_one_letter_code
_entity_poly.pdbx_strand_id
1 'polypeptide(L)'
;MIEFESFAVELAHEAARVTLPFFRSGIGHEDKGGAAGFDPVTEGDKQAEAAIRRLIAARYPDHGVIGEEYGEDRPDAEHVWVLDPIDGTRAFISGLPLWTTLIALRVAEKPTVGLIAQPYLDEIFIGGPSGARLLRGATERPLAVRACEHLTDAVISTTDPDIFNGAERGAWTQVRAAARLARLGCDAYAYAMVAAGQMDLVAEASLKSWDWSALVPVIEAAGGRVVNWRGAAPDGTGQILAVGDSRLIDQALVTLKRAAA
;
A
#
# COMPACT_ATOMS: atom_id res chain seq x y z
N MET A 1 -12.92 14.31 9.26
CA MET A 1 -11.70 14.34 8.43
C MET A 1 -11.28 15.80 8.26
N ILE A 2 -9.99 16.06 8.23
CA ILE A 2 -9.44 17.38 7.86
C ILE A 2 -9.47 17.55 6.32
N GLU A 3 -9.05 18.72 5.83
CA GLU A 3 -9.12 19.08 4.41
C GLU A 3 -8.39 18.06 3.51
N PHE A 4 -7.12 17.76 3.79
CA PHE A 4 -6.34 16.84 2.95
C PHE A 4 -6.83 15.38 3.02
N GLU A 5 -7.37 14.94 4.15
CA GLU A 5 -8.00 13.62 4.25
C GLU A 5 -9.27 13.55 3.39
N SER A 6 -10.10 14.59 3.44
CA SER A 6 -11.32 14.68 2.62
C SER A 6 -10.99 14.73 1.13
N PHE A 7 -9.93 15.45 0.75
CA PHE A 7 -9.47 15.50 -0.63
C PHE A 7 -8.88 14.17 -1.10
N ALA A 8 -8.12 13.45 -0.26
CA ALA A 8 -7.63 12.11 -0.60
C ALA A 8 -8.79 11.14 -0.94
N VAL A 9 -9.90 11.23 -0.21
CA VAL A 9 -11.12 10.46 -0.51
C VAL A 9 -11.76 10.88 -1.84
N GLU A 10 -11.81 12.18 -2.15
CA GLU A 10 -12.25 12.70 -3.46
C GLU A 10 -11.39 12.12 -4.60
N LEU A 11 -10.06 12.09 -4.43
CA LEU A 11 -9.13 11.50 -5.40
C LEU A 11 -9.36 9.99 -5.58
N ALA A 12 -9.57 9.26 -4.49
CA ALA A 12 -9.84 7.82 -4.54
C ALA A 12 -11.15 7.51 -5.28
N HIS A 13 -12.19 8.32 -5.09
CA HIS A 13 -13.43 8.19 -5.85
C HIS A 13 -13.26 8.48 -7.34
N GLU A 14 -12.45 9.48 -7.70
CA GLU A 14 -12.13 9.75 -9.11
C GLU A 14 -11.33 8.60 -9.73
N ALA A 15 -10.34 8.06 -9.01
CA ALA A 15 -9.60 6.88 -9.42
C ALA A 15 -10.54 5.70 -9.70
N ALA A 16 -11.42 5.38 -8.74
CA ALA A 16 -12.41 4.31 -8.85
C ALA A 16 -13.35 4.51 -10.06
N ARG A 17 -13.82 5.74 -10.30
CA ARG A 17 -14.67 6.07 -11.45
C ARG A 17 -14.00 5.73 -12.78
N VAL A 18 -12.67 5.87 -12.85
CA VAL A 18 -11.88 5.59 -14.05
C VAL A 18 -11.46 4.13 -14.15
N THR A 19 -11.03 3.49 -13.06
CA THR A 19 -10.48 2.12 -13.07
C THR A 19 -11.56 1.04 -13.19
N LEU A 20 -12.71 1.21 -12.52
CA LEU A 20 -13.77 0.18 -12.48
C LEU A 20 -14.30 -0.25 -13.85
N PRO A 21 -14.52 0.64 -14.84
CA PRO A 21 -14.90 0.25 -16.20
C PRO A 21 -13.91 -0.69 -16.89
N PHE A 22 -12.63 -0.70 -16.52
CA PHE A 22 -11.62 -1.58 -17.09
C PHE A 22 -11.60 -2.96 -16.41
N PHE A 23 -11.99 -3.06 -15.14
CA PHE A 23 -11.94 -4.30 -14.39
C PHE A 23 -12.91 -5.35 -14.96
N ARG A 24 -12.40 -6.54 -15.32
CA ARG A 24 -13.16 -7.64 -15.94
C ARG A 24 -13.86 -7.28 -17.27
N SER A 25 -13.42 -6.22 -17.94
CA SER A 25 -13.97 -5.79 -19.24
C SER A 25 -13.46 -6.58 -20.45
N GLY A 26 -12.39 -7.36 -20.28
CA GLY A 26 -11.70 -8.04 -21.38
C GLY A 26 -10.73 -7.16 -22.17
N ILE A 27 -10.51 -5.90 -21.72
CA ILE A 27 -9.48 -5.01 -22.28
C ILE A 27 -8.09 -5.58 -21.96
N GLY A 28 -7.17 -5.49 -22.92
CA GLY A 28 -5.80 -6.01 -22.81
C GLY A 28 -4.91 -5.20 -21.87
N HIS A 29 -3.74 -5.74 -21.57
CA HIS A 29 -2.66 -5.09 -20.82
C HIS A 29 -1.42 -4.97 -21.73
N GLU A 30 -0.57 -4.00 -21.43
CA GLU A 30 0.80 -3.91 -21.95
C GLU A 30 1.75 -4.52 -20.90
N ASP A 31 2.87 -5.12 -21.32
CA ASP A 31 3.89 -5.64 -20.39
C ASP A 31 5.14 -4.74 -20.45
N LYS A 32 5.41 -4.02 -19.37
CA LYS A 32 6.59 -3.15 -19.21
C LYS A 32 7.86 -3.92 -18.83
N GLY A 33 7.73 -5.14 -18.32
CA GLY A 33 8.82 -5.88 -17.67
C GLY A 33 9.74 -6.60 -18.65
N GLY A 34 9.22 -6.93 -19.85
CA GLY A 34 10.00 -7.52 -20.93
C GLY A 34 10.80 -8.76 -20.48
N ALA A 35 12.10 -8.78 -20.76
CA ALA A 35 12.96 -9.92 -20.39
C ALA A 35 13.28 -10.00 -18.89
N ALA A 36 13.00 -8.95 -18.11
CA ALA A 36 13.32 -8.87 -16.68
C ALA A 36 12.19 -9.41 -15.79
N GLY A 37 10.99 -9.64 -16.35
CA GLY A 37 9.83 -10.15 -15.63
C GLY A 37 8.53 -9.72 -16.28
N PHE A 38 7.41 -10.11 -15.66
CA PHE A 38 6.08 -9.71 -16.10
C PHE A 38 5.59 -8.52 -15.25
N ASP A 39 5.49 -7.34 -15.86
CA ASP A 39 5.08 -6.09 -15.21
C ASP A 39 3.93 -5.47 -16.02
N PRO A 40 2.69 -5.96 -15.82
CA PRO A 40 1.56 -5.54 -16.60
C PRO A 40 1.13 -4.13 -16.21
N VAL A 41 0.80 -3.31 -17.20
CA VAL A 41 0.09 -2.04 -17.05
C VAL A 41 -1.17 -2.07 -17.89
N THR A 42 -2.25 -1.46 -17.43
CA THR A 42 -3.46 -1.27 -18.22
C THR A 42 -3.66 0.20 -18.59
N GLU A 43 -4.52 0.43 -19.57
CA GLU A 43 -4.99 1.79 -19.87
C GLU A 43 -5.74 2.40 -18.66
N GLY A 44 -6.29 1.57 -17.78
CA GLY A 44 -6.92 1.99 -16.53
C GLY A 44 -5.96 2.69 -15.58
N ASP A 45 -4.73 2.19 -15.43
CA ASP A 45 -3.68 2.78 -14.59
C ASP A 45 -3.38 4.21 -15.05
N LYS A 46 -3.00 4.35 -16.33
CA LYS A 46 -2.65 5.64 -16.95
C LYS A 46 -3.80 6.63 -16.89
N GLN A 47 -5.02 6.21 -17.25
CA GLN A 47 -6.17 7.13 -17.23
C GLN A 47 -6.53 7.58 -15.81
N ALA A 48 -6.44 6.69 -14.82
CA ALA A 48 -6.76 7.01 -13.44
C ALA A 48 -5.72 7.98 -12.86
N GLU A 49 -4.42 7.74 -13.05
CA GLU A 49 -3.40 8.68 -12.59
C GLU A 49 -3.56 10.06 -13.23
N ALA A 50 -3.81 10.11 -14.55
CA ALA A 50 -4.03 11.36 -15.26
C ALA A 50 -5.26 12.12 -14.72
N ALA A 51 -6.33 11.42 -14.35
CA ALA A 51 -7.52 12.03 -13.76
C ALA A 51 -7.24 12.63 -12.37
N ILE A 52 -6.58 11.86 -11.50
CA ILE A 52 -6.19 12.29 -10.15
C ILE A 52 -5.23 13.48 -10.21
N ARG A 53 -4.21 13.44 -11.08
CA ARG A 53 -3.26 14.55 -11.30
C ARG A 53 -3.95 15.83 -11.73
N ARG A 54 -4.95 15.76 -12.61
CA ARG A 54 -5.74 16.94 -13.01
C ARG A 54 -6.49 17.55 -11.83
N LEU A 55 -7.10 16.73 -10.97
CA LEU A 55 -7.78 17.22 -9.77
C LEU A 55 -6.82 17.88 -8.80
N ILE A 56 -5.65 17.27 -8.55
CA ILE A 56 -4.60 17.84 -7.71
C ILE A 56 -4.16 19.19 -8.27
N ALA A 57 -3.79 19.28 -9.55
CA ALA A 57 -3.30 20.52 -10.16
C ALA A 57 -4.37 21.64 -10.15
N ALA A 58 -5.65 21.29 -10.25
CA ALA A 58 -6.75 22.25 -10.18
C ALA A 58 -7.00 22.79 -8.76
N ARG A 59 -6.89 21.93 -7.74
CA ARG A 59 -7.15 22.31 -6.33
C ARG A 59 -5.92 22.91 -5.65
N TYR A 60 -4.75 22.33 -5.90
CA TYR A 60 -3.48 22.65 -5.26
C TYR A 60 -2.39 22.80 -6.33
N PRO A 61 -2.38 23.91 -7.08
CA PRO A 61 -1.46 24.11 -8.20
C PRO A 61 0.01 24.11 -7.77
N ASP A 62 0.33 24.39 -6.50
CA ASP A 62 1.69 24.44 -5.96
C ASP A 62 2.18 23.11 -5.36
N HIS A 63 1.32 22.08 -5.26
CA HIS A 63 1.73 20.78 -4.74
C HIS A 63 2.49 19.96 -5.79
N GLY A 64 3.38 19.10 -5.30
CA GLY A 64 4.06 18.08 -6.10
C GLY A 64 3.23 16.82 -6.27
N VAL A 65 3.60 16.00 -7.25
CA VAL A 65 3.05 14.66 -7.48
C VAL A 65 4.14 13.68 -7.87
N ILE A 66 4.22 12.56 -7.17
CA ILE A 66 5.01 11.39 -7.55
C ILE A 66 4.01 10.28 -7.88
N GLY A 67 4.09 9.69 -9.06
CA GLY A 67 3.19 8.60 -9.46
C GLY A 67 3.90 7.55 -10.29
N GLU A 68 3.37 6.35 -10.24
CA GLU A 68 3.90 5.18 -10.95
C GLU A 68 3.95 5.39 -12.47
N GLU A 69 2.89 5.94 -13.06
CA GLU A 69 2.69 5.94 -14.51
C GLU A 69 3.32 7.14 -15.21
N TYR A 70 3.30 8.32 -14.58
CA TYR A 70 3.81 9.55 -15.17
C TYR A 70 5.04 10.13 -14.45
N GLY A 71 5.59 9.42 -13.47
CA GLY A 71 6.80 9.82 -12.76
C GLY A 71 6.57 11.02 -11.83
N GLU A 72 7.53 11.94 -11.79
CA GLU A 72 7.58 13.00 -10.79
C GLU A 72 7.31 14.39 -11.39
N ASP A 73 6.50 15.19 -10.71
CA ASP A 73 6.31 16.63 -10.91
C ASP A 73 6.52 17.33 -9.57
N ARG A 74 7.52 18.22 -9.49
CA ARG A 74 7.88 18.96 -8.27
C ARG A 74 8.02 18.06 -7.02
N PRO A 75 8.87 17.01 -7.07
CA PRO A 75 9.04 16.08 -5.95
C PRO A 75 9.59 16.75 -4.68
N ASP A 76 10.24 17.92 -4.80
CA ASP A 76 10.80 18.69 -3.67
C ASP A 76 9.81 19.72 -3.07
N ALA A 77 8.54 19.72 -3.49
CA ALA A 77 7.52 20.61 -2.92
C ALA A 77 7.25 20.27 -1.45
N GLU A 78 6.73 21.23 -0.67
CA GLU A 78 6.39 20.99 0.75
C GLU A 78 5.31 19.91 0.89
N HIS A 79 4.34 19.91 -0.04
CA HIS A 79 3.23 18.97 -0.11
C HIS A 79 3.33 18.16 -1.39
N VAL A 80 3.49 16.85 -1.27
CA VAL A 80 3.65 15.94 -2.42
C VAL A 80 2.65 14.80 -2.33
N TRP A 81 1.82 14.67 -3.35
CA TRP A 81 0.90 13.55 -3.50
C TRP A 81 1.63 12.36 -4.11
N VAL A 82 1.57 11.20 -3.48
CA VAL A 82 2.17 9.96 -4.01
C VAL A 82 1.05 9.01 -4.44
N LEU A 83 1.09 8.56 -5.68
CA LEU A 83 -0.02 7.89 -6.34
C LEU A 83 0.38 6.52 -6.90
N ASP A 84 -0.42 5.51 -6.57
CA ASP A 84 -0.50 4.24 -7.29
C ASP A 84 -1.98 4.00 -7.63
N PRO A 85 -2.40 4.14 -8.89
CA PRO A 85 -3.81 3.98 -9.26
C PRO A 85 -4.32 2.54 -9.13
N ILE A 86 -3.48 1.54 -9.36
CA ILE A 86 -3.83 0.10 -9.33
C ILE A 86 -2.62 -0.69 -8.80
N ASP A 87 -2.45 -0.69 -7.49
CA ASP A 87 -1.52 -1.59 -6.81
C ASP A 87 -2.07 -3.02 -6.91
N GLY A 88 -1.23 -3.95 -7.37
CA GLY A 88 -1.63 -5.33 -7.64
C GLY A 88 -2.23 -5.52 -9.05
N THR A 89 -1.64 -4.92 -10.09
CA THR A 89 -2.10 -5.05 -11.49
C THR A 89 -2.27 -6.50 -11.95
N ARG A 90 -1.47 -7.44 -11.42
CA ARG A 90 -1.64 -8.89 -11.65
C ARG A 90 -2.97 -9.42 -11.11
N ALA A 91 -3.41 -8.96 -9.93
CA ALA A 91 -4.74 -9.27 -9.40
C ALA A 91 -5.84 -8.62 -10.24
N PHE A 92 -5.62 -7.37 -10.69
CA PHE A 92 -6.53 -6.63 -11.56
C PHE A 92 -6.83 -7.38 -12.87
N ILE A 93 -5.78 -7.74 -13.64
CA ILE A 93 -5.95 -8.45 -14.92
C ILE A 93 -6.46 -9.89 -14.75
N SER A 94 -6.24 -10.49 -13.57
CA SER A 94 -6.79 -11.81 -13.20
C SER A 94 -8.24 -11.73 -12.74
N GLY A 95 -8.83 -10.53 -12.66
CA GLY A 95 -10.21 -10.34 -12.22
C GLY A 95 -10.43 -10.57 -10.72
N LEU A 96 -9.38 -10.53 -9.90
CA LEU A 96 -9.44 -10.71 -8.45
C LEU A 96 -9.53 -9.34 -7.76
N PRO A 97 -10.49 -9.11 -6.85
CA PRO A 97 -10.67 -7.82 -6.18
C PRO A 97 -9.72 -7.66 -4.98
N LEU A 98 -8.42 -7.92 -5.21
CA LEU A 98 -7.35 -7.76 -4.21
C LEU A 98 -6.42 -6.59 -4.54
N TRP A 99 -6.54 -6.04 -5.75
CA TRP A 99 -5.89 -4.79 -6.13
C TRP A 99 -6.51 -3.59 -5.39
N THR A 100 -5.72 -2.54 -5.24
CA THR A 100 -6.12 -1.31 -4.54
C THR A 100 -5.66 -0.05 -5.26
N THR A 101 -6.21 1.09 -4.88
CA THR A 101 -5.64 2.41 -5.21
C THR A 101 -4.94 2.93 -3.96
N LEU A 102 -3.67 3.34 -4.09
CA LEU A 102 -2.88 3.92 -3.02
C LEU A 102 -2.69 5.41 -3.26
N ILE A 103 -3.03 6.21 -2.25
CA ILE A 103 -2.84 7.67 -2.28
C ILE A 103 -2.21 8.08 -0.96
N ALA A 104 -1.10 8.80 -1.03
CA ALA A 104 -0.48 9.43 0.12
C ALA A 104 -0.30 10.92 -0.10
N LEU A 105 -0.31 11.69 0.98
CA LEU A 105 0.23 13.03 1.02
C LEU A 105 1.46 13.03 1.94
N ARG A 106 2.60 13.39 1.37
CA ARG A 106 3.82 13.71 2.11
C ARG A 106 3.82 15.19 2.45
N VAL A 107 4.16 15.51 3.68
CA VAL A 107 4.40 16.88 4.15
C VAL A 107 5.83 16.92 4.68
N ALA A 108 6.70 17.71 4.03
CA ALA A 108 8.14 17.76 4.33
C ALA A 108 8.77 16.35 4.41
N GLU A 109 8.66 15.58 3.31
CA GLU A 109 9.16 14.20 3.15
C GLU A 109 8.48 13.11 4.01
N LYS A 110 7.54 13.47 4.89
CA LYS A 110 6.87 12.50 5.77
C LYS A 110 5.47 12.17 5.29
N PRO A 111 5.15 10.90 5.01
CA PRO A 111 3.78 10.47 4.76
C PRO A 111 2.89 10.82 5.95
N THR A 112 1.94 11.74 5.74
CA THR A 112 1.11 12.32 6.82
C THR A 112 -0.35 11.92 6.67
N VAL A 113 -0.84 11.80 5.44
CA VAL A 113 -2.15 11.22 5.12
C VAL A 113 -1.91 10.08 4.15
N GLY A 114 -2.62 8.97 4.32
CA GLY A 114 -2.59 7.88 3.36
C GLY A 114 -3.90 7.13 3.32
N LEU A 115 -4.11 6.49 2.18
CA LEU A 115 -5.35 5.86 1.82
C LEU A 115 -5.07 4.60 1.00
N ILE A 116 -5.69 3.51 1.40
CA ILE A 116 -5.76 2.24 0.67
C ILE A 116 -7.23 2.05 0.30
N ALA A 117 -7.57 2.14 -0.98
CA ALA A 117 -8.95 1.94 -1.45
C ALA A 117 -9.08 0.63 -2.23
N GLN A 118 -10.13 -0.13 -1.96
CA GLN A 118 -10.56 -1.26 -2.78
C GLN A 118 -11.84 -0.84 -3.52
N PRO A 119 -11.74 -0.39 -4.79
CA PRO A 119 -12.88 0.21 -5.48
C PRO A 119 -14.05 -0.74 -5.74
N TYR A 120 -13.77 -2.02 -6.00
CA TYR A 120 -14.80 -3.01 -6.35
C TYR A 120 -15.68 -3.42 -5.16
N LEU A 121 -15.09 -3.39 -3.96
CA LEU A 121 -15.73 -3.67 -2.68
C LEU A 121 -16.29 -2.40 -2.04
N ASP A 122 -16.04 -1.21 -2.62
CA ASP A 122 -16.42 0.08 -2.04
C ASP A 122 -15.86 0.27 -0.62
N GLU A 123 -14.55 0.01 -0.45
CA GLU A 123 -13.84 0.23 0.82
C GLU A 123 -12.72 1.23 0.67
N ILE A 124 -12.64 2.16 1.62
CA ILE A 124 -11.55 3.11 1.74
C ILE A 124 -11.01 3.07 3.17
N PHE A 125 -9.77 2.61 3.31
CA PHE A 125 -9.03 2.61 4.56
C PHE A 125 -8.14 3.85 4.55
N ILE A 126 -8.45 4.84 5.38
CA ILE A 126 -7.72 6.12 5.44
C ILE A 126 -7.15 6.32 6.84
N GLY A 127 -5.91 6.83 6.90
CA GLY A 127 -5.25 7.24 8.13
C GLY A 127 -4.51 8.56 7.97
N GLY A 128 -4.42 9.29 9.07
CA GLY A 128 -3.82 10.62 9.12
C GLY A 128 -4.03 11.28 10.48
N PRO A 129 -3.91 12.62 10.57
CA PRO A 129 -4.04 13.35 11.84
C PRO A 129 -5.37 13.12 12.57
N SER A 130 -6.45 12.75 11.87
CA SER A 130 -7.74 12.46 12.48
C SER A 130 -7.91 11.00 12.94
N GLY A 131 -6.84 10.19 12.92
CA GLY A 131 -6.88 8.75 13.20
C GLY A 131 -7.26 7.91 11.98
N ALA A 132 -7.25 6.58 12.14
CA ALA A 132 -7.58 5.64 11.07
C ALA A 132 -9.07 5.24 11.05
N ARG A 133 -9.65 5.13 9.86
CA ARG A 133 -11.06 4.80 9.64
C ARG A 133 -11.26 4.00 8.35
N LEU A 134 -12.28 3.15 8.34
CA LEU A 134 -12.84 2.48 7.17
C LEU A 134 -14.11 3.22 6.75
N LEU A 135 -14.13 3.69 5.50
CA LEU A 135 -15.31 4.23 4.83
C LEU A 135 -15.86 3.17 3.87
N ARG A 136 -17.18 2.96 3.91
CA ARG A 136 -17.90 2.04 3.02
C ARG A 136 -19.32 2.55 2.84
N GLY A 137 -19.67 2.99 1.63
CA GLY A 137 -20.89 3.76 1.37
C GLY A 137 -21.05 4.95 2.33
N ALA A 138 -22.20 5.02 3.01
CA ALA A 138 -22.47 6.05 4.02
C ALA A 138 -21.95 5.70 5.44
N THR A 139 -21.26 4.56 5.60
CA THR A 139 -20.80 4.09 6.91
C THR A 139 -19.32 4.41 7.12
N GLU A 140 -19.00 4.82 8.34
CA GLU A 140 -17.65 5.08 8.80
C GLU A 140 -17.41 4.29 10.10
N ARG A 141 -16.27 3.61 10.21
CA ARG A 141 -15.86 2.87 11.40
C ARG A 141 -14.40 3.14 11.74
N PRO A 142 -14.03 3.32 13.02
CA PRO A 142 -12.63 3.43 13.39
C PRO A 142 -11.88 2.13 13.07
N LEU A 143 -10.63 2.27 12.63
CA LEU A 143 -9.70 1.15 12.47
C LEU A 143 -8.85 1.03 13.73
N ALA A 144 -8.55 -0.20 14.11
CA ALA A 144 -7.64 -0.51 15.18
C ALA A 144 -6.97 -1.86 14.87
N VAL A 145 -5.64 -1.86 14.97
CA VAL A 145 -4.86 -3.10 14.94
C VAL A 145 -5.23 -3.98 16.14
N ARG A 146 -5.05 -5.30 16.00
CA ARG A 146 -5.24 -6.23 17.11
C ARG A 146 -3.93 -6.50 17.84
N ALA A 147 -4.02 -6.84 19.13
CA ALA A 147 -2.87 -7.35 19.87
C ALA A 147 -2.48 -8.75 19.35
N CYS A 148 -1.18 -8.96 19.17
CA CYS A 148 -0.60 -10.25 18.80
C CYS A 148 0.83 -10.31 19.32
N GLU A 149 0.99 -10.95 20.49
CA GLU A 149 2.27 -10.95 21.19
C GLU A 149 3.32 -11.85 20.53
N HIS A 150 2.88 -12.94 19.90
CA HIS A 150 3.77 -13.99 19.40
C HIS A 150 3.54 -14.23 17.92
N LEU A 151 4.64 -14.38 17.17
CA LEU A 151 4.58 -14.72 15.76
C LEU A 151 3.81 -16.03 15.51
N THR A 152 3.87 -16.98 16.46
CA THR A 152 3.11 -18.26 16.41
C THR A 152 1.60 -18.10 16.43
N ASP A 153 1.07 -16.92 16.78
CA ASP A 153 -0.36 -16.59 16.75
C ASP A 153 -0.74 -15.69 15.55
N ALA A 154 0.26 -15.24 14.79
CA ALA A 154 0.11 -14.23 13.76
C ALA A 154 -0.41 -14.81 12.43
N VAL A 155 -1.34 -14.07 11.82
CA VAL A 155 -1.69 -14.19 10.40
C VAL A 155 -0.82 -13.20 9.64
N ILE A 156 0.04 -13.73 8.78
CA ILE A 156 1.02 -12.95 8.05
C ILE A 156 0.73 -12.93 6.55
N SER A 157 1.28 -11.96 5.83
CA SER A 157 1.16 -11.86 4.38
C SER A 157 2.43 -11.36 3.70
N THR A 158 2.51 -11.66 2.41
CA THR A 158 3.37 -11.03 1.40
C THR A 158 2.63 -11.17 0.06
N THR A 159 2.87 -10.28 -0.90
CA THR A 159 2.23 -10.37 -2.24
C THR A 159 2.50 -11.71 -2.89
N ASP A 160 3.76 -12.05 -3.09
CA ASP A 160 4.17 -13.34 -3.63
C ASP A 160 5.59 -13.65 -3.15
N PRO A 161 5.92 -14.88 -2.74
CA PRO A 161 7.30 -15.25 -2.44
C PRO A 161 8.31 -14.96 -3.57
N ASP A 162 7.84 -14.81 -4.81
CA ASP A 162 8.63 -14.49 -5.99
C ASP A 162 9.11 -13.05 -6.10
N ILE A 163 8.60 -12.14 -5.27
CA ILE A 163 9.15 -10.77 -5.14
C ILE A 163 10.51 -10.75 -4.43
N PHE A 164 10.87 -11.85 -3.75
CA PHE A 164 12.08 -11.95 -2.96
C PHE A 164 13.25 -12.55 -3.73
N ASN A 165 14.43 -11.94 -3.57
CA ASN A 165 15.69 -12.58 -3.94
C ASN A 165 16.01 -13.79 -3.03
N GLY A 166 17.08 -14.53 -3.34
CA GLY A 166 17.41 -15.77 -2.61
C GLY A 166 17.57 -15.60 -1.09
N ALA A 167 18.23 -14.52 -0.64
CA ALA A 167 18.44 -14.25 0.78
C ALA A 167 17.13 -13.83 1.46
N GLU A 168 16.38 -12.93 0.83
CA GLU A 168 15.08 -12.44 1.30
C GLU A 168 14.07 -13.58 1.42
N ARG A 169 14.01 -14.47 0.42
CA ARG A 169 13.11 -15.63 0.41
C ARG A 169 13.45 -16.61 1.53
N GLY A 170 14.74 -16.81 1.81
CA GLY A 170 15.21 -17.62 2.93
C GLY A 170 14.80 -17.03 4.28
N ALA A 171 14.84 -15.71 4.42
CA ALA A 171 14.38 -15.02 5.63
C ALA A 171 12.85 -15.10 5.79
N TRP A 172 12.09 -14.80 4.74
CA TRP A 172 10.62 -14.91 4.72
C TRP A 172 10.15 -16.33 5.06
N THR A 173 10.81 -17.35 4.49
CA THR A 173 10.45 -18.76 4.74
C THR A 173 10.56 -19.12 6.22
N GLN A 174 11.55 -18.58 6.93
CA GLN A 174 11.69 -18.78 8.38
C GLN A 174 10.60 -18.05 9.17
N VAL A 175 10.27 -16.80 8.82
CA VAL A 175 9.14 -16.06 9.44
C VAL A 175 7.84 -16.83 9.23
N ARG A 176 7.59 -17.28 8.00
CA ARG A 176 6.41 -18.07 7.63
C ARG A 176 6.33 -19.39 8.38
N ALA A 177 7.45 -20.10 8.56
CA ALA A 177 7.47 -21.36 9.29
C ALA A 177 7.11 -21.20 10.78
N ALA A 178 7.40 -20.03 11.36
CA ALA A 178 7.06 -19.71 12.74
C ALA A 178 5.62 -19.18 12.91
N ALA A 179 5.00 -18.66 11.85
CA ALA A 179 3.69 -18.03 11.92
C ALA A 179 2.52 -19.02 11.97
N ARG A 180 1.37 -18.59 12.50
CA ARG A 180 0.15 -19.41 12.56
C ARG A 180 -0.40 -19.72 11.16
N LEU A 181 -0.46 -18.69 10.32
CA LEU A 181 -1.04 -18.75 8.99
C LEU A 181 -0.38 -17.71 8.08
N ALA A 182 -0.02 -18.11 6.87
CA ALA A 182 0.36 -17.17 5.82
C ALA A 182 -0.75 -17.11 4.75
N ARG A 183 -1.20 -15.89 4.44
CA ARG A 183 -2.03 -15.57 3.27
C ARG A 183 -1.15 -14.90 2.23
N LEU A 184 -1.34 -15.22 0.96
CA LEU A 184 -0.53 -14.72 -0.15
C LEU A 184 -1.44 -14.13 -1.23
N GLY A 185 -0.88 -13.32 -2.11
CA GLY A 185 -1.58 -12.71 -3.25
C GLY A 185 -2.60 -11.66 -2.82
N CYS A 186 -2.30 -10.91 -1.76
CA CYS A 186 -3.21 -9.92 -1.18
C CYS A 186 -2.75 -8.46 -1.41
N ASP A 187 -1.60 -8.25 -2.06
CA ASP A 187 -1.06 -6.93 -2.43
C ASP A 187 -1.18 -5.91 -1.27
N ALA A 188 -1.40 -4.62 -1.56
CA ALA A 188 -1.59 -3.63 -0.50
C ALA A 188 -2.87 -3.84 0.33
N TYR A 189 -3.84 -4.62 -0.15
CA TYR A 189 -5.03 -4.96 0.63
C TYR A 189 -4.69 -5.76 1.91
N ALA A 190 -3.57 -6.49 1.93
CA ALA A 190 -3.07 -7.10 3.16
C ALA A 190 -2.77 -6.08 4.27
N TYR A 191 -2.25 -4.90 3.92
CA TYR A 191 -1.94 -3.84 4.87
C TYR A 191 -3.22 -3.18 5.42
N ALA A 192 -4.26 -3.05 4.60
CA ALA A 192 -5.60 -2.67 5.06
C ALA A 192 -6.15 -3.69 6.09
N MET A 193 -5.93 -4.99 5.86
CA MET A 193 -6.30 -6.04 6.81
C MET A 193 -5.48 -5.98 8.11
N VAL A 194 -4.21 -5.55 8.07
CA VAL A 194 -3.43 -5.26 9.29
C VAL A 194 -4.05 -4.08 10.06
N ALA A 195 -4.32 -2.97 9.39
CA ALA A 195 -4.94 -1.80 10.02
C ALA A 195 -6.33 -2.10 10.61
N ALA A 196 -7.07 -3.03 10.00
CA ALA A 196 -8.36 -3.53 10.48
C ALA A 196 -8.28 -4.63 11.56
N GLY A 197 -7.07 -5.01 11.98
CA GLY A 197 -6.84 -6.05 12.98
C GLY A 197 -7.24 -7.47 12.55
N GLN A 198 -7.33 -7.73 11.23
CA GLN A 198 -7.63 -9.05 10.67
C GLN A 198 -6.35 -9.85 10.35
N MET A 199 -5.26 -9.13 10.05
CA MET A 199 -3.91 -9.66 9.88
C MET A 199 -2.96 -8.95 10.84
N ASP A 200 -1.76 -9.50 11.02
CA ASP A 200 -0.82 -9.03 12.04
C ASP A 200 0.48 -8.51 11.47
N LEU A 201 0.88 -9.00 10.30
CA LEU A 201 2.18 -8.70 9.72
C LEU A 201 2.15 -8.80 8.20
N VAL A 202 2.74 -7.83 7.52
CA VAL A 202 3.08 -7.91 6.09
C VAL A 202 4.57 -7.63 5.93
N ALA A 203 5.28 -8.48 5.19
CA ALA A 203 6.68 -8.26 4.85
C ALA A 203 6.88 -8.33 3.33
N GLU A 204 7.51 -7.30 2.77
CA GLU A 204 7.73 -7.16 1.33
C GLU A 204 9.11 -6.57 1.03
N ALA A 205 9.52 -6.74 -0.22
CA ALA A 205 10.78 -6.25 -0.76
C ALA A 205 10.54 -5.63 -2.14
N SER A 206 11.52 -4.86 -2.62
CA SER A 206 11.50 -4.20 -3.94
C SER A 206 10.40 -3.15 -4.14
N LEU A 207 9.74 -2.70 -3.06
CA LEU A 207 8.70 -1.68 -3.12
C LEU A 207 9.25 -0.31 -3.51
N LYS A 208 8.52 0.40 -4.37
CA LYS A 208 8.72 1.79 -4.74
C LYS A 208 8.02 2.72 -3.76
N SER A 209 8.31 4.02 -3.87
CA SER A 209 7.72 5.03 -2.99
C SER A 209 6.19 5.03 -3.02
N TRP A 210 5.59 4.79 -4.19
CA TRP A 210 4.14 4.76 -4.34
C TRP A 210 3.50 3.53 -3.68
N ASP A 211 4.15 2.38 -3.69
CA ASP A 211 3.67 1.16 -3.04
C ASP A 211 3.56 1.28 -1.50
N TRP A 212 4.47 2.00 -0.84
CA TRP A 212 4.52 2.02 0.64
C TRP A 212 4.07 3.33 1.29
N SER A 213 4.08 4.47 0.59
CA SER A 213 3.83 5.77 1.23
C SER A 213 2.45 5.86 1.87
N ALA A 214 1.43 5.29 1.22
CA ALA A 214 0.06 5.33 1.74
C ALA A 214 -0.13 4.41 2.95
N LEU A 215 0.65 3.33 3.04
CA LEU A 215 0.52 2.30 4.05
C LEU A 215 0.90 2.80 5.45
N VAL A 216 1.96 3.63 5.51
CA VAL A 216 2.52 4.15 6.77
C VAL A 216 1.47 4.87 7.61
N PRO A 217 0.84 5.98 7.17
CA PRO A 217 -0.12 6.71 7.98
C PRO A 217 -1.39 5.89 8.26
N VAL A 218 -1.81 4.98 7.37
CA VAL A 218 -2.98 4.09 7.61
C VAL A 218 -2.71 3.16 8.78
N ILE A 219 -1.57 2.47 8.79
CA ILE A 219 -1.23 1.50 9.82
C ILE A 219 -0.87 2.20 11.14
N GLU A 220 -0.06 3.26 11.10
CA GLU A 220 0.35 3.97 12.30
C GLU A 220 -0.83 4.66 12.99
N ALA A 221 -1.75 5.27 12.24
CA ALA A 221 -2.96 5.86 12.80
C ALA A 221 -3.95 4.82 13.35
N ALA A 222 -3.83 3.54 12.94
CA ALA A 222 -4.58 2.42 13.51
C ALA A 222 -3.90 1.80 14.74
N GLY A 223 -2.72 2.30 15.13
CA GLY A 223 -1.94 1.84 16.30
C GLY A 223 -0.83 0.82 15.98
N GLY A 224 -0.63 0.49 14.70
CA GLY A 224 0.44 -0.40 14.24
C GLY A 224 1.76 0.34 14.01
N ARG A 225 2.70 -0.33 13.33
CA ARG A 225 4.02 0.22 12.99
C ARG A 225 4.45 -0.24 11.61
N VAL A 226 5.13 0.65 10.87
CA VAL A 226 5.79 0.34 9.60
C VAL A 226 7.27 0.66 9.71
N VAL A 227 8.12 -0.31 9.42
CA VAL A 227 9.59 -0.19 9.49
C VAL A 227 10.23 -0.84 8.28
N ASN A 228 11.49 -0.49 7.99
CA ASN A 228 12.30 -1.28 7.07
C ASN A 228 12.82 -2.57 7.74
N TRP A 229 13.46 -3.46 6.98
CA TRP A 229 14.01 -4.70 7.51
C TRP A 229 15.25 -4.51 8.42
N ARG A 230 15.69 -3.27 8.63
CA ARG A 230 16.70 -2.90 9.64
C ARG A 230 16.08 -2.45 10.96
N GLY A 231 14.76 -2.25 11.00
CA GLY A 231 13.98 -1.75 12.14
C GLY A 231 13.90 -0.23 12.24
N ALA A 232 14.33 0.49 11.20
CA ALA A 232 14.24 1.94 11.09
C ALA A 232 12.99 2.36 10.29
N ALA A 233 12.75 3.67 10.17
CA ALA A 233 11.72 4.17 9.25
C ALA A 233 12.01 3.72 7.79
N PRO A 234 10.98 3.60 6.93
CA PRO A 234 11.18 3.38 5.50
C PRO A 234 12.19 4.37 4.90
N ASP A 235 13.13 3.85 4.12
CA ASP A 235 14.28 4.60 3.60
C ASP A 235 14.43 4.48 2.07
N GLY A 236 13.40 3.95 1.39
CA GLY A 236 13.41 3.77 -0.06
C GLY A 236 14.15 2.53 -0.56
N THR A 237 14.68 1.67 0.32
CA THR A 237 15.24 0.35 -0.07
C THR A 237 14.18 -0.61 -0.62
N GLY A 238 12.90 -0.33 -0.36
CA GLY A 238 11.77 -1.15 -0.76
C GLY A 238 11.54 -2.38 0.12
N GLN A 239 12.37 -2.60 1.14
CA GLN A 239 12.19 -3.65 2.14
C GLN A 239 11.33 -3.13 3.29
N ILE A 240 10.05 -3.49 3.30
CA ILE A 240 9.06 -2.98 4.25
C ILE A 240 8.54 -4.12 5.13
N LEU A 241 8.33 -3.81 6.40
CA LEU A 241 7.69 -4.63 7.40
C LEU A 241 6.60 -3.79 8.09
N ALA A 242 5.35 -4.15 7.86
CA ALA A 242 4.20 -3.60 8.59
C ALA A 242 3.74 -4.60 9.64
N VAL A 243 3.46 -4.11 10.85
CA VAL A 243 2.92 -4.93 11.95
C VAL A 243 1.76 -4.25 12.65
N GLY A 244 0.80 -5.06 13.11
CA GLY A 244 -0.26 -4.62 14.01
C GLY A 244 0.24 -4.43 15.45
N ASP A 245 1.14 -5.31 15.93
CA ASP A 245 1.71 -5.25 17.29
C ASP A 245 3.23 -5.10 17.21
N SER A 246 3.79 -4.08 17.85
CA SER A 246 5.23 -3.79 17.78
C SER A 246 6.11 -4.91 18.32
N ARG A 247 5.57 -5.80 19.18
CA ARG A 247 6.32 -6.96 19.71
C ARG A 247 6.68 -7.96 18.62
N LEU A 248 5.99 -7.96 17.48
CA LEU A 248 6.30 -8.80 16.32
C LEU A 248 7.53 -8.31 15.55
N ILE A 249 7.91 -7.03 15.67
CA ILE A 249 9.06 -6.47 14.95
C ILE A 249 10.33 -7.24 15.32
N ASP A 250 10.65 -7.30 16.62
CA ASP A 250 11.88 -7.95 17.07
C ASP A 250 11.91 -9.44 16.69
N GLN A 251 10.76 -10.11 16.72
CA GLN A 251 10.62 -11.52 16.33
C GLN A 251 10.85 -11.74 14.84
N ALA A 252 10.25 -10.92 13.98
CA ALA A 252 10.42 -11.03 12.53
C ALA A 252 11.82 -10.59 12.08
N LEU A 253 12.39 -9.56 12.71
CA LEU A 253 13.70 -9.02 12.36
C LEU A 253 14.86 -9.95 12.73
N VAL A 254 14.67 -10.98 13.57
CA VAL A 254 15.70 -12.01 13.82
C VAL A 254 16.22 -12.61 12.51
N THR A 255 15.32 -12.83 11.55
CA THR A 255 15.64 -13.42 10.25
C THR A 255 15.69 -12.38 9.15
N LEU A 256 14.72 -11.45 9.07
CA LEU A 256 14.65 -10.45 7.99
C LEU A 256 15.88 -9.53 7.96
N LYS A 257 16.40 -9.12 9.13
CA LYS A 257 17.56 -8.22 9.21
C LYS A 257 18.84 -8.79 8.60
N ARG A 258 18.94 -10.12 8.49
CA ARG A 258 20.09 -10.79 7.85
C ARG A 258 20.07 -10.70 6.33
N ALA A 259 18.88 -10.45 5.76
CA ALA A 259 18.67 -10.25 4.33
C ALA A 259 18.47 -8.75 3.98
N ALA A 260 18.62 -7.85 4.96
CA ALA A 260 18.47 -6.43 4.72
C ALA A 260 19.59 -5.92 3.79
N ALA A 261 19.20 -5.19 2.74
CA ALA A 261 20.13 -4.46 1.87
C ALA A 261 20.76 -3.30 2.64
#